data_AF-A0A939L0D1-F1
#
_entry.id   AF-A0A939L0D1-F1
#
_cell.length_a   1.000
_cell.length_b   1.000
_cell.length_c   1.000
_cell.angle_alpha   90.00
_cell.angle_beta   90.00
_cell.angle_gamma   90.00
#
_symmetry.space_group_name_H-M   'P 1'
#
loop_
_entity.id
_entity.type
_entity.pdbx_description
1 polymer ?
#
loop_
_entity_poly.entity_id
_entity_poly.type
_entity_poly.pdbx_seq_one_letter_code
_entity_poly.pdbx_strand_id
1 'polypeptide(L)'
;MVILDAPAPAPVSDRHRYDRATAHLDGPVAVVDLAAFDANAADLVRRSGGKPIRVASKSLRCRALLERVLAVDGFAGVMGFTLAESLWLARTGLRDVLLAYPSTDRAGYAELTADPELAREVTVVLDDPAQLDLIDGARAGDAEVRVCLELDTALHL
;
A
#
# COMPACT_ATOMS: atom_id res chain seq x y z
N MET A 1 -46.87 -17.76 34.64
CA MET A 1 -46.45 -17.21 33.34
C MET A 1 -44.94 -17.04 33.42
N VAL A 2 -44.19 -17.97 32.82
CA VAL A 2 -42.73 -17.95 32.83
C VAL A 2 -42.29 -17.14 31.61
N ILE A 3 -41.63 -16.01 31.85
CA ILE A 3 -40.94 -15.25 30.80
C ILE A 3 -39.58 -15.92 30.64
N LEU A 4 -39.37 -16.55 29.48
CA LEU A 4 -38.05 -16.98 29.04
C LEU A 4 -37.45 -15.81 28.25
N ASP A 5 -36.50 -15.10 28.84
CA ASP A 5 -35.56 -14.29 28.05
C ASP A 5 -34.65 -15.28 27.33
N ALA A 6 -34.94 -15.55 26.06
CA ALA A 6 -34.01 -16.25 25.21
C ALA A 6 -32.75 -15.35 25.06
N PRO A 7 -31.54 -15.86 25.31
CA PRO A 7 -30.34 -15.11 25.02
C PRO A 7 -30.35 -14.73 23.53
N ALA A 8 -30.01 -13.48 23.23
CA ALA A 8 -29.85 -13.03 21.85
C ALA A 8 -28.97 -14.04 21.09
N PRO A 9 -29.32 -14.43 19.85
CA PRO A 9 -28.57 -15.43 19.11
C PRO A 9 -27.09 -15.02 19.08
N ALA A 10 -26.22 -15.94 19.49
CA ALA A 10 -24.79 -15.72 19.46
C ALA A 10 -24.40 -15.23 18.05
N PRO A 11 -23.54 -14.20 17.93
CA PRO A 11 -23.13 -13.71 16.62
C PRO A 11 -22.61 -14.90 15.82
N VAL A 12 -23.17 -15.10 14.62
CA VAL A 12 -22.72 -16.14 13.69
C VAL A 12 -21.22 -15.93 13.53
N SER A 13 -20.42 -16.95 13.87
CA SER A 13 -18.97 -16.89 13.73
C SER A 13 -18.62 -16.42 12.32
N ASP A 14 -17.66 -15.50 12.19
CA ASP A 14 -17.17 -15.00 10.90
C ASP A 14 -16.87 -16.13 9.93
N ARG A 15 -16.33 -17.24 10.44
CA ARG A 15 -16.10 -18.47 9.69
C ARG A 15 -17.36 -18.98 9.00
N HIS A 16 -18.48 -19.15 9.71
CA HIS A 16 -19.73 -19.63 9.11
C HIS A 16 -20.28 -18.66 8.07
N ARG A 17 -20.10 -17.34 8.28
CA ARG A 17 -20.50 -16.32 7.30
C ARG A 17 -19.67 -16.46 6.01
N TYR A 18 -18.35 -16.60 6.13
CA TYR A 18 -17.46 -16.75 4.99
C TYR A 18 -17.68 -18.08 4.27
N ASP A 19 -17.74 -19.20 5.00
CA ASP A 19 -18.00 -20.54 4.44
C ASP A 19 -19.28 -20.54 3.60
N ARG A 20 -20.35 -19.91 4.09
CA ARG A 20 -21.61 -19.77 3.34
C ARG A 20 -21.44 -18.89 2.10
N ALA A 21 -20.72 -17.77 2.22
CA ALA A 21 -20.50 -16.84 1.10
C ALA A 21 -19.68 -17.47 -0.03
N THR A 22 -18.77 -18.40 0.30
CA THR A 22 -17.89 -19.05 -0.66
C THR A 22 -18.27 -20.50 -0.99
N ALA A 23 -19.39 -21.01 -0.47
CA ALA A 23 -19.79 -22.42 -0.61
C ALA A 23 -19.93 -22.92 -2.06
N HIS A 24 -20.08 -22.00 -3.01
CA HIS A 24 -20.23 -22.28 -4.43
C HIS A 24 -18.91 -22.24 -5.22
N LEU A 25 -17.78 -21.97 -4.55
CA LEU A 25 -16.46 -21.89 -5.17
C LEU A 25 -15.66 -23.16 -4.87
N ASP A 26 -14.96 -23.68 -5.88
CA ASP A 26 -14.00 -24.76 -5.69
C ASP A 26 -12.75 -24.23 -4.96
N GLY A 27 -12.40 -24.86 -3.83
CA GLY A 27 -11.32 -24.40 -2.94
C GLY A 27 -9.91 -24.86 -3.33
N PRO A 28 -8.86 -24.26 -2.74
CA PRO A 28 -8.90 -23.22 -1.69
C PRO A 28 -9.12 -21.80 -2.25
N VAL A 29 -9.83 -20.97 -1.48
CA VAL A 29 -10.08 -19.55 -1.81
C VAL A 29 -9.50 -18.63 -0.73
N ALA A 30 -9.09 -17.43 -1.14
CA ALA A 30 -8.75 -16.33 -0.23
C ALA A 30 -9.91 -15.33 -0.20
N VAL A 31 -10.28 -14.87 1.01
CA VAL A 31 -11.40 -13.95 1.22
C VAL A 31 -10.91 -12.69 1.89
N VAL A 32 -11.40 -11.55 1.42
CA VAL A 32 -11.28 -10.26 2.10
C VAL A 32 -12.68 -9.83 2.52
N ASP A 33 -12.90 -9.66 3.83
CA ASP A 33 -14.12 -9.04 4.32
C ASP A 33 -14.04 -7.52 4.15
N LEU A 34 -14.84 -6.99 3.22
CA LEU A 34 -14.87 -5.55 2.93
C LEU A 34 -15.41 -4.72 4.10
N ALA A 35 -16.32 -5.27 4.92
CA ALA A 35 -16.82 -4.54 6.10
C ALA A 35 -15.71 -4.38 7.14
N ALA A 36 -14.92 -5.43 7.37
CA ALA A 36 -13.75 -5.37 8.23
C ALA A 36 -12.65 -4.46 7.64
N PHE A 37 -12.43 -4.52 6.33
CA PHE A 37 -11.48 -3.65 5.62
C PHE A 37 -11.82 -2.17 5.80
N ASP A 38 -13.08 -1.78 5.58
CA ASP A 38 -13.53 -0.41 5.73
C ASP A 38 -13.48 0.07 7.18
N ALA A 39 -13.87 -0.79 8.14
CA ALA A 39 -13.76 -0.48 9.56
C ALA A 39 -12.30 -0.25 9.98
N ASN A 40 -11.36 -1.04 9.48
CA ASN A 40 -9.93 -0.86 9.74
C ASN A 40 -9.41 0.45 9.13
N ALA A 41 -9.84 0.80 7.91
CA ALA A 41 -9.47 2.06 7.29
C ALA A 41 -9.96 3.27 8.11
N ALA A 42 -11.24 3.27 8.52
CA ALA A 42 -11.80 4.32 9.37
C ALA A 42 -11.09 4.41 10.74
N ASP A 43 -10.71 3.26 11.31
CA ASP A 43 -9.96 3.19 12.55
C ASP A 43 -8.57 3.80 12.44
N LEU A 44 -7.85 3.53 11.34
CA LEU A 44 -6.55 4.12 11.04
C LEU A 44 -6.64 5.64 10.85
N VAL A 45 -7.65 6.12 10.10
CA VAL A 45 -7.89 7.57 9.91
C VAL A 45 -8.14 8.26 11.25
N ARG A 46 -8.96 7.67 12.13
CA ARG A 46 -9.19 8.22 13.47
C ARG A 46 -7.90 8.33 14.28
N ARG A 47 -7.03 7.31 14.20
CA ARG A 47 -5.76 7.25 14.94
C ARG A 47 -4.67 8.14 14.35
N SER A 48 -4.74 8.49 13.07
CA SER A 48 -3.70 9.31 12.43
C SER A 48 -3.66 10.75 12.95
N GLY A 49 -4.72 11.21 13.63
CA GLY A 49 -4.77 12.55 14.22
C GLY A 49 -4.69 13.65 13.17
N GLY A 50 -5.22 13.40 11.97
CA GLY A 50 -5.19 14.33 10.84
C GLY A 50 -3.93 14.23 9.97
N LYS A 51 -2.98 13.34 10.31
CA LYS A 51 -1.85 13.04 9.40
C LYS A 51 -2.34 12.17 8.23
N PRO A 52 -2.01 12.51 6.98
CA PRO A 52 -2.32 11.66 5.83
C PRO A 52 -1.65 10.30 5.94
N ILE A 53 -2.35 9.25 5.49
CA ILE A 53 -1.88 7.86 5.56
C ILE A 53 -1.53 7.38 4.15
N ARG A 54 -0.28 6.95 3.95
CA ARG A 54 0.09 6.16 2.76
C ARG A 54 -0.21 4.69 3.03
N VAL A 55 -1.02 4.07 2.18
CA VAL A 55 -1.29 2.62 2.28
C VAL A 55 -0.10 1.83 1.76
N ALA A 56 0.35 0.80 2.48
CA ALA A 56 1.40 -0.10 1.99
C ALA A 56 0.86 -1.14 1.00
N SER A 57 1.41 -1.18 -0.21
CA SER A 57 0.98 -2.11 -1.27
C SER A 57 1.32 -3.57 -0.96
N LYS A 58 2.47 -3.81 -0.30
CA LYS A 58 3.09 -5.13 -0.09
C LYS A 58 2.13 -6.21 0.42
N SER A 59 1.29 -5.86 1.38
CA SER A 59 0.37 -6.81 2.04
C SER A 59 -0.97 -6.93 1.34
N LEU A 60 -1.36 -5.94 0.52
CA LEU A 60 -2.63 -5.95 -0.20
C LEU A 60 -2.50 -6.58 -1.58
N ARG A 61 -1.48 -6.18 -2.36
CA ARG A 61 -1.23 -6.58 -3.75
C ARG A 61 -2.49 -6.73 -4.61
N CYS A 62 -3.47 -5.87 -4.35
CA CYS A 62 -4.77 -5.88 -4.98
C CYS A 62 -5.15 -4.43 -5.30
N ARG A 63 -5.08 -4.09 -6.59
CA ARG A 63 -5.33 -2.72 -7.05
C ARG A 63 -6.72 -2.22 -6.67
N ALA A 64 -7.74 -3.07 -6.75
CA ALA A 64 -9.10 -2.71 -6.35
C ALA A 64 -9.20 -2.34 -4.86
N LEU A 65 -8.45 -3.01 -3.98
CA LEU A 65 -8.41 -2.64 -2.55
C LEU A 65 -7.59 -1.38 -2.29
N LEU A 66 -6.52 -1.15 -3.06
CA LEU A 66 -5.76 0.10 -3.01
C LEU A 66 -6.62 1.29 -3.46
N GLU A 67 -7.29 1.18 -4.60
CA GLU A 67 -8.23 2.19 -5.10
C GLU A 67 -9.37 2.44 -4.09
N ARG A 68 -9.91 1.37 -3.49
CA ARG A 68 -10.96 1.48 -2.45
C ARG A 68 -10.50 2.28 -1.23
N VAL A 69 -9.34 1.97 -0.67
CA VAL A 69 -8.86 2.67 0.54
C VAL A 69 -8.40 4.10 0.23
N LEU A 70 -7.85 4.34 -0.96
CA LEU A 70 -7.49 5.69 -1.42
C LEU A 70 -8.70 6.59 -1.67
N ALA A 71 -9.91 6.02 -1.82
CA ALA A 71 -11.15 6.79 -1.86
C ALA A 71 -11.66 7.22 -0.48
N VAL A 72 -11.00 6.80 0.62
CA VAL A 72 -11.34 7.20 1.99
C VAL A 72 -10.58 8.46 2.37
N ASP A 73 -11.29 9.50 2.77
CA ASP A 73 -10.69 10.74 3.28
C ASP A 73 -9.73 10.44 4.44
N GLY A 74 -8.48 10.91 4.31
CA GLY A 74 -7.39 10.66 5.26
C GLY A 74 -6.33 9.70 4.75
N PHE A 75 -6.61 8.92 3.71
CA PHE A 75 -5.58 8.21 2.94
C PHE A 75 -5.11 9.07 1.77
N ALA A 76 -3.79 9.10 1.55
CA ALA A 76 -3.18 9.80 0.44
C ALA A 76 -1.87 9.10 0.09
N GLY A 77 -1.75 8.67 -1.16
CA GLY A 77 -0.55 8.03 -1.69
C GLY A 77 -0.38 6.56 -1.29
N VAL A 78 0.62 5.92 -1.90
CA VAL A 78 0.94 4.51 -1.70
C VAL A 78 2.38 4.36 -1.28
N MET A 79 2.63 3.44 -0.35
CA MET A 79 3.97 2.98 -0.02
C MET A 79 4.23 1.67 -0.78
N GLY A 80 5.02 1.76 -1.86
CA GLY A 80 5.40 0.67 -2.75
C GLY A 80 6.56 -0.17 -2.19
N PHE A 81 6.61 -1.47 -2.55
CA PHE A 81 7.65 -2.37 -2.04
C PHE A 81 8.85 -2.53 -2.98
N THR A 82 8.61 -2.56 -4.30
CA THR A 82 9.68 -2.66 -5.30
C THR A 82 9.57 -1.51 -6.30
N LEU A 83 10.67 -1.17 -6.97
CA LEU A 83 10.67 -0.12 -7.98
C LEU A 83 9.72 -0.48 -9.13
N ALA A 84 9.80 -1.71 -9.65
CA ALA A 84 8.89 -2.20 -10.68
C ALA A 84 7.40 -2.09 -10.30
N GLU A 85 7.03 -2.44 -9.06
CA GLU A 85 5.65 -2.27 -8.56
C GLU A 85 5.27 -0.79 -8.49
N SER A 86 6.17 0.05 -8.00
CA SER A 86 5.93 1.49 -7.82
C SER A 86 5.66 2.19 -9.16
N LEU A 87 6.48 1.87 -10.18
CA LEU A 87 6.30 2.37 -11.54
C LEU A 87 4.99 1.84 -12.16
N TRP A 88 4.66 0.57 -11.95
CA TRP A 88 3.40 0.00 -12.42
C TRP A 88 2.17 0.68 -11.79
N LEU A 89 2.17 0.90 -10.47
CA LEU A 89 1.09 1.60 -9.78
C LEU A 89 0.92 3.03 -10.30
N ALA A 90 2.03 3.75 -10.49
CA ALA A 90 2.01 5.11 -11.06
C ALA A 90 1.38 5.12 -12.47
N ARG A 91 1.72 4.15 -13.32
CA ARG A 91 1.11 4.00 -14.67
C ARG A 91 -0.38 3.73 -14.64
N THR A 92 -0.88 3.05 -13.60
CA THR A 92 -2.33 2.83 -13.44
C THR A 92 -3.09 4.08 -13.01
N GLY A 93 -2.40 5.20 -12.78
CA GLY A 93 -2.97 6.48 -12.35
C GLY A 93 -2.98 6.68 -10.84
N LEU A 94 -2.40 5.78 -10.05
CA LEU A 94 -2.19 6.05 -8.62
C LEU A 94 -1.08 7.09 -8.48
N ARG A 95 -1.25 8.02 -7.55
CA ARG A 95 -0.39 9.18 -7.37
C ARG A 95 0.34 9.12 -6.03
N ASP A 96 1.41 9.88 -5.87
CA ASP A 96 2.23 9.94 -4.65
C ASP A 96 2.68 8.57 -4.14
N VAL A 97 3.45 7.86 -4.97
CA VAL A 97 4.01 6.55 -4.66
C VAL A 97 5.38 6.72 -4.03
N LEU A 98 5.54 6.30 -2.77
CA LEU A 98 6.82 6.23 -2.08
C LEU A 98 7.35 4.79 -2.17
N LEU A 99 8.46 4.58 -2.89
CA LEU A 99 9.20 3.32 -2.83
C LEU A 99 9.89 3.24 -1.46
N ALA A 100 9.40 2.35 -0.61
CA ALA A 100 9.71 2.35 0.82
C ALA A 100 11.10 1.82 1.19
N TYR A 101 11.84 1.27 0.23
CA TYR A 101 13.12 0.62 0.45
C TYR A 101 14.08 0.98 -0.68
N PRO A 102 15.38 1.17 -0.39
CA PRO A 102 16.36 1.34 -1.43
C PRO A 102 16.33 0.19 -2.44
N SER A 103 16.53 0.54 -3.71
CA SER A 103 16.52 -0.42 -4.82
C SER A 103 17.82 -0.38 -5.61
N THR A 104 18.19 -1.52 -6.17
CA THR A 104 19.31 -1.69 -7.12
C THR A 104 18.83 -1.97 -8.54
N ASP A 105 17.54 -1.79 -8.81
CA ASP A 105 16.90 -2.04 -10.11
C ASP A 105 17.29 -0.97 -11.14
N ARG A 106 18.41 -1.20 -11.81
CA ARG A 106 18.94 -0.30 -12.86
C ARG A 106 17.96 -0.09 -14.01
N ALA A 107 17.19 -1.11 -14.40
CA ALA A 107 16.23 -0.97 -15.48
C ALA A 107 15.05 -0.08 -15.05
N GLY A 108 14.55 -0.26 -13.83
CA GLY A 108 13.53 0.62 -13.26
C GLY A 108 14.00 2.06 -13.10
N TYR A 109 15.27 2.30 -12.74
CA TYR A 109 15.81 3.67 -12.69
C TYR A 109 16.00 4.29 -14.08
N ALA A 110 16.42 3.50 -15.07
CA ALA A 110 16.47 3.96 -16.46
C ALA A 110 15.07 4.41 -16.93
N GLU A 111 14.03 3.63 -16.63
CA GLU A 111 12.64 3.99 -16.92
C GLU A 111 12.19 5.24 -16.16
N LEU A 112 12.43 5.28 -14.83
CA LEU A 112 12.05 6.41 -13.98
C LEU A 112 12.69 7.72 -14.44
N THR A 113 13.96 7.70 -14.81
CA THR A 113 14.71 8.88 -15.26
C THR A 113 14.36 9.33 -16.68
N ALA A 114 13.75 8.44 -17.49
CA ALA A 114 13.31 8.76 -18.84
C ALA A 114 11.87 9.33 -18.91
N ASP A 115 11.11 9.25 -17.82
CA ASP A 115 9.69 9.65 -17.80
C ASP A 115 9.42 10.70 -16.71
N PRO A 116 9.22 11.98 -17.09
CA PRO A 116 8.91 13.05 -16.14
C PRO A 116 7.62 12.84 -15.34
N GLU A 117 6.62 12.12 -15.88
CA GLU A 117 5.39 11.83 -15.14
C GLU A 117 5.63 10.78 -14.06
N LEU A 118 6.39 9.71 -14.37
CA LEU A 118 6.78 8.71 -13.37
C LEU A 118 7.68 9.34 -12.29
N ALA A 119 8.65 10.17 -12.69
CA ALA A 119 9.55 10.87 -11.76
C ALA A 119 8.79 11.83 -10.81
N ARG A 120 7.72 12.46 -11.31
CA ARG A 120 6.82 13.30 -10.50
C ARG A 120 5.95 12.50 -9.55
N GLU A 121 5.64 11.24 -9.83
CA GLU A 121 4.74 10.42 -9.01
C GLU A 121 5.42 9.42 -8.10
N VAL A 122 6.65 9.00 -8.42
CA VAL A 122 7.45 8.07 -7.61
C VAL A 122 8.53 8.83 -6.86
N THR A 123 8.58 8.64 -5.54
CA THR A 123 9.68 9.09 -4.68
C THR A 123 10.46 7.87 -4.23
N VAL A 124 11.78 7.88 -4.36
CA VAL A 124 12.64 6.75 -3.99
C VAL A 124 13.31 6.99 -2.64
N VAL A 125 13.31 5.98 -1.78
CA VAL A 125 13.99 6.05 -0.48
C VAL A 125 15.48 5.74 -0.63
N LEU A 126 16.32 6.54 0.03
CA LEU A 126 17.77 6.40 0.07
C LEU A 126 18.28 6.49 1.51
N ASP A 127 19.30 5.69 1.84
CA ASP A 127 20.04 5.71 3.10
C ASP A 127 21.58 5.78 2.89
N ASP A 128 22.06 5.70 1.65
CA ASP A 128 23.48 5.75 1.29
C ASP A 128 23.70 6.60 0.00
N PRO A 129 24.65 7.55 -0.02
CA PRO A 129 24.98 8.33 -1.23
C PRO A 129 25.33 7.49 -2.47
N ALA A 130 25.88 6.28 -2.32
CA ALA A 130 26.19 5.38 -3.44
C ALA A 130 24.93 4.99 -4.25
N GLN A 131 23.74 5.15 -3.67
CA GLN A 131 22.48 4.93 -4.36
C GLN A 131 22.18 6.05 -5.36
N LEU A 132 22.66 7.29 -5.12
CA LEU A 132 22.60 8.38 -6.12
C LEU A 132 23.45 8.03 -7.33
N ASP A 133 24.68 7.52 -7.12
CA ASP A 133 25.55 7.06 -8.21
C ASP A 133 24.91 5.92 -9.02
N LEU A 134 24.17 5.04 -8.35
CA LEU A 134 23.43 3.96 -9.02
C LEU A 134 22.31 4.51 -9.91
N ILE A 135 21.55 5.50 -9.43
CA ILE A 135 20.48 6.15 -10.19
C ILE A 135 21.06 6.88 -11.40
N ASP A 136 22.10 7.71 -11.19
CA ASP A 136 22.72 8.48 -12.27
C ASP A 136 23.43 7.58 -13.28
N GLY A 137 24.08 6.51 -12.83
CA GLY A 137 24.69 5.52 -13.71
C GLY A 137 23.68 4.69 -14.52
N ALA A 138 22.42 4.65 -14.10
CA ALA A 138 21.32 3.99 -14.82
C ALA A 138 20.48 4.96 -15.68
N ARG A 139 20.79 6.25 -15.64
CA ARG A 139 19.99 7.31 -16.24
C ARG A 139 19.80 7.12 -17.75
N ALA A 140 18.56 7.19 -18.22
CA ALA A 140 18.19 7.17 -19.63
C ALA A 140 17.46 8.44 -20.11
N GLY A 141 17.23 9.40 -19.22
CA GLY A 141 16.69 10.73 -19.53
C GLY A 141 17.01 11.76 -18.44
N ASP A 142 16.50 12.97 -18.59
CA ASP A 142 16.79 14.13 -17.74
C ASP A 142 15.72 14.39 -16.67
N ALA A 143 14.80 13.45 -16.44
CA ALA A 143 13.77 13.62 -15.42
C ALA A 143 14.38 13.76 -14.02
N GLU A 144 13.81 14.68 -13.25
CA GLU A 144 14.20 14.95 -11.86
C GLU A 144 13.58 13.91 -10.92
N VAL A 145 14.42 13.05 -10.35
CA VAL A 145 13.99 11.98 -9.44
C VAL A 145 13.83 12.54 -8.03
N ARG A 146 12.63 12.40 -7.46
CA ARG A 146 12.37 12.76 -6.07
C ARG A 146 12.94 11.71 -5.13
N VAL A 147 13.65 12.17 -4.11
CA VAL A 147 14.28 11.30 -3.11
C VAL A 147 13.70 11.55 -1.72
N CYS A 148 13.67 10.50 -0.90
CA CYS A 148 13.34 10.54 0.51
C CYS A 148 14.51 9.93 1.29
N LEU A 149 15.02 10.65 2.29
CA LEU A 149 16.11 10.15 3.12
C LEU A 149 15.53 9.28 4.24
N GLU A 150 16.01 8.05 4.35
CA GLU A 150 15.72 7.15 5.45
C GLU A 150 16.63 7.44 6.65
N LEU A 151 16.05 7.40 7.84
CA LEU A 151 16.73 7.68 9.09
C LEU A 151 16.53 6.49 10.03
N ASP A 152 17.63 5.85 10.44
CA ASP A 152 17.61 4.84 11.48
C ASP A 152 17.41 5.50 12.85
N THR A 153 16.26 5.23 13.47
CA THR A 153 15.92 5.71 14.82
C THR A 153 16.01 4.61 15.89
N ALA A 154 16.47 3.41 15.52
CA ALA A 154 16.62 2.26 16.41
C ALA A 154 18.07 2.07 16.89
N LEU A 155 19.04 2.75 16.27
CA LEU A 155 20.44 2.69 16.68
C LEU A 155 20.64 3.23 18.11
N HIS A 156 21.12 2.35 18.98
CA HIS A 156 21.69 2.72 20.27
C HIS A 156 23.23 2.58 20.18
N LEU A 157 23.94 3.69 20.33
CA LEU A 157 25.41 3.77 20.37
C LEU A 157 25.97 3.57 21.78
#